data_AF-A0A2D9H9K8-F1
#
_entry.id   AF-A0A2D9H9K8-F1
#
_cell.length_a   1.000
_cell.length_b   1.000
_cell.length_c   1.000
_cell.angle_alpha   90.00
_cell.angle_beta   90.00
_cell.angle_gamma   90.00
#
_symmetry.space_group_name_H-M   'P 1'
#
loop_
_entity.id
_entity.type
_entity.pdbx_description
1 polymer ?
#
loop_
_entity_poly.entity_id
_entity_poly.type
_entity_poly.pdbx_seq_one_letter_code
_entity_poly.pdbx_strand_id
1 'polypeptide(L)' 'MSLNRQEGNDWQWQSRHPVEWTNWAAGGPQDDEQGRQCAYLIVANEDPCCPNGTWFRETCGTGYPYACEDN' A
#
# COMPACT_ATOMS: atom_id res chain seq x y z
N MET A 1 1.42 -7.42 7.78
CA MET A 1 1.57 -5.98 7.51
C MET A 1 0.67 -5.59 6.35
N SER A 2 -0.47 -4.96 6.62
CA SER A 2 -1.30 -4.35 5.57
C SER A 2 -1.45 -2.87 5.88
N LEU A 3 -1.12 -2.03 4.91
CA LEU A 3 -1.36 -0.60 4.95
C LEU A 3 -2.68 -0.33 4.23
N ASN A 4 -3.60 0.37 4.88
CA ASN A 4 -4.85 0.80 4.27
C ASN A 4 -5.19 2.23 4.70
N ARG A 5 -6.11 2.85 3.97
CA ARG A 5 -6.75 4.09 4.39
C ARG A 5 -8.27 3.90 4.38
N GLN A 6 -8.97 4.69 5.19
CA GLN A 6 -10.41 4.85 5.01
C GLN A 6 -10.63 6.08 4.13
N GLU A 7 -11.73 6.12 3.37
CA GLU A 7 -12.00 7.19 2.42
C GLU A 7 -11.93 8.57 3.12
N GLY A 8 -11.02 9.43 2.66
CA GLY A 8 -10.78 10.75 3.24
C GLY A 8 -9.87 10.79 4.48
N ASN A 9 -9.24 9.67 4.86
CA ASN A 9 -8.30 9.59 5.98
C ASN A 9 -6.87 9.23 5.53
N ASP A 10 -5.91 9.46 6.42
CA ASP A 10 -4.51 9.07 6.24
C ASP A 10 -4.32 7.55 6.18
N TRP A 11 -3.21 7.13 5.56
CA TRP A 11 -2.78 5.74 5.54
C TRP A 11 -2.35 5.27 6.93
N GLN A 12 -2.78 4.08 7.31
CA GLN A 12 -2.52 3.45 8.60
C GLN A 12 -2.21 1.97 8.46
N TRP A 13 -1.31 1.46 9.30
CA TRP A 13 -1.06 0.03 9.42
C TRP A 13 -2.21 -0.64 10.17
N GLN A 14 -2.60 -1.85 9.75
CA GLN A 14 -3.60 -2.64 10.47
C GLN A 14 -3.20 -2.97 11.91
N SER A 15 -1.89 -3.06 12.19
CA SER A 15 -1.35 -3.24 13.54
C SER A 15 -1.42 -1.99 14.42
N ARG A 16 -1.87 -0.85 13.88
CA ARG A 16 -1.92 0.47 14.54
C ARG A 16 -0.56 1.04 14.94
N HIS A 17 0.53 0.49 14.40
CA HIS A 17 1.82 1.16 14.45
C HIS A 17 1.75 2.49 13.68
N PRO A 18 2.46 3.54 14.15
CA PRO A 18 2.51 4.79 13.44
C PRO A 18 3.18 4.62 12.08
N VAL A 19 2.68 5.32 11.07
CA VAL A 19 3.29 5.35 9.73
C VAL A 19 4.39 6.43 9.74
N GLU A 20 5.58 6.06 10.20
CA GLU A 20 6.74 6.97 10.26
C GLU A 20 7.50 7.03 8.93
N TRP A 21 7.34 6.00 8.09
CA TRP A 21 8.03 5.87 6.83
C TRP A 21 7.11 5.29 5.77
N THR A 22 7.23 5.81 4.54
CA THR A 22 6.50 5.33 3.37
C THR A 22 7.42 5.20 2.17
N ASN A 23 7.13 4.24 1.30
CA ASN A 23 7.92 3.99 0.08
C ASN A 23 7.01 3.78 -1.14
N TRP A 24 6.21 4.79 -1.43
CA TRP A 24 5.28 4.75 -2.56
C TRP A 24 6.03 4.75 -3.90
N ALA A 25 5.54 3.96 -4.84
CA ALA A 25 5.95 4.03 -6.24
C ALA A 25 5.52 5.37 -6.86
N ALA A 26 6.08 5.70 -8.03
CA ALA A 26 5.75 6.93 -8.71
C ALA A 26 4.25 7.00 -9.02
N GLY A 27 3.62 8.11 -8.65
CA GLY A 27 2.20 8.35 -8.86
C GLY A 27 1.28 7.86 -7.74
N GLY A 28 1.79 7.31 -6.63
CA GLY A 28 0.98 7.01 -5.43
C GLY A 28 1.27 7.94 -4.23
N PRO A 29 0.46 7.86 -3.16
CA PRO A 29 -0.99 7.64 -3.18
C PRO A 29 -1.70 8.94 -3.60
N GLN A 30 -2.75 8.85 -4.42
CA GLN A 30 -3.55 10.03 -4.78
C GLN A 30 -4.78 10.11 -3.88
N ASP A 31 -5.12 11.32 -3.43
CA ASP A 31 -6.20 11.55 -2.45
C ASP A 31 -7.60 11.27 -3.01
N ASP A 32 -7.77 11.26 -4.33
CA ASP A 32 -9.05 11.19 -5.04
C ASP A 32 -9.45 9.78 -5.50
N GLU A 33 -8.68 8.75 -5.15
CA GLU A 33 -8.97 7.40 -5.62
C GLU A 33 -9.90 6.61 -4.73
N GLN A 34 -11.18 6.75 -5.05
CA GLN A 34 -12.27 5.93 -4.54
C GLN A 34 -12.00 4.45 -4.86
N GLY A 35 -12.15 3.59 -3.84
CA GLY A 35 -12.04 2.13 -3.98
C GLY A 35 -10.63 1.53 -3.88
N ARG A 36 -9.55 2.30 -4.12
CA ARG A 36 -8.16 1.82 -3.99
C ARG A 36 -7.55 2.21 -2.65
N GLN A 37 -8.02 1.54 -1.61
CA GLN A 37 -7.78 1.91 -0.22
C GLN A 37 -6.80 0.97 0.49
N CYS A 38 -6.25 -0.03 -0.20
CA CYS A 38 -5.23 -0.93 0.33
C CYS A 38 -3.92 -0.77 -0.42
N ALA A 39 -2.80 -1.02 0.25
CA ALA A 39 -1.49 -1.05 -0.40
C ALA A 39 -1.01 -2.48 -0.61
N TYR A 40 -0.29 -2.71 -1.70
CA TYR A 40 0.47 -3.92 -1.93
C TYR A 40 1.95 -3.60 -2.17
N LEU A 41 2.81 -4.54 -1.83
CA LEU A 41 4.24 -4.46 -2.06
C LEU A 41 4.58 -5.00 -3.44
N ILE A 42 5.34 -4.22 -4.20
CA ILE A 42 5.85 -4.64 -5.51
C ILE A 42 7.13 -5.44 -5.29
N VAL A 43 7.09 -6.75 -5.53
CA VAL A 43 8.23 -7.65 -5.35
C VAL A 43 8.98 -7.95 -6.65
N ALA A 44 8.28 -7.97 -7.78
CA ALA A 44 8.84 -8.17 -9.10
C ALA A 44 8.03 -7.38 -10.13
N ASN A 45 8.63 -6.32 -10.66
CA ASN A 45 8.09 -5.52 -11.74
C ASN A 45 9.21 -5.07 -12.68
N GLU A 46 8.93 -5.04 -13.98
CA GLU A 46 9.84 -4.54 -15.01
C GLU A 46 9.58 -3.06 -15.33
N ASP A 47 8.48 -2.49 -14.84
CA ASP A 47 8.11 -1.11 -15.05
C ASP A 47 8.98 -0.15 -14.21
N PRO A 48 9.75 0.76 -14.83
CA PRO A 48 10.60 1.71 -14.12
C PRO A 48 9.81 2.72 -13.26
N CYS A 49 8.50 2.90 -13.47
CA CYS A 49 7.70 3.76 -12.60
C CYS A 49 7.44 3.13 -11.22
N CYS A 50 7.58 1.81 -11.11
CA CYS A 50 7.17 1.02 -9.95
C CYS A 50 8.26 -0.01 -9.58
N PRO A 51 9.42 0.43 -9.07
CA PRO A 51 10.54 -0.46 -8.78
C PRO A 51 10.25 -1.41 -7.61
N ASN A 52 10.96 -2.54 -7.59
CA ASN A 52 10.83 -3.53 -6.52
C ASN A 52 11.11 -2.91 -5.14
N GLY A 53 10.31 -3.30 -4.16
CA GLY A 53 10.36 -2.77 -2.79
C GLY A 53 9.47 -1.55 -2.55
N THR A 54 8.85 -0.99 -3.59
CA THR A 54 7.89 0.11 -3.45
C THR A 54 6.46 -0.38 -3.26
N TRP A 55 5.60 0.51 -2.78
CA TRP A 55 4.19 0.24 -2.51
C TRP A 55 3.32 0.91 -3.54
N PHE A 56 2.22 0.26 -3.87
CA PHE A 56 1.19 0.85 -4.71
C PHE A 56 -0.19 0.53 -4.17
N ARG A 57 -1.15 1.38 -4.52
CA ARG A 57 -2.54 1.27 -4.09
C ARG A 57 -3.30 0.26 -4.95
N GLU A 58 -4.24 -0.42 -4.32
CA GLU A 58 -5.12 -1.39 -4.96
C GLU A 58 -6.43 -1.52 -4.18
N THR A 59 -7.39 -2.17 -4.82
CA THR A 59 -8.67 -2.54 -4.26
C THR A 59 -8.47 -3.61 -3.19
N CYS A 60 -8.99 -3.37 -1.99
CA CYS A 60 -8.82 -4.28 -0.84
C CYS A 60 -9.42 -5.68 -1.04
N GLY A 61 -10.33 -5.87 -2.01
CA GLY A 61 -10.96 -7.15 -2.30
C GLY A 61 -10.14 -8.08 -3.21
N THR A 62 -9.01 -7.61 -3.74
CA THR A 62 -8.19 -8.39 -4.66
C THR A 62 -7.31 -9.37 -3.89
N GLY A 63 -7.31 -10.65 -4.30
CA GLY A 63 -6.51 -11.70 -3.66
C GLY A 63 -5.05 -11.68 -4.12
N TYR A 64 -4.14 -11.28 -3.23
CA TYR A 64 -2.69 -11.36 -3.42
C TYR A 64 -2.03 -12.25 -2.37
N PRO A 65 -0.81 -12.76 -2.65
CA PRO A 65 0.09 -13.21 -1.59
C PRO A 65 0.29 -12.08 -0.57
N TYR A 66 0.31 -12.40 0.71
CA TYR A 66 0.39 -11.42 1.80
C TYR A 66 1.58 -11.70 2.72
N ALA A 67 2.11 -10.64 3.33
CA ALA A 67 3.13 -10.72 4.35
C ALA A 67 2.52 -10.48 5.74
N CYS A 68 2.77 -11.40 6.67
CA CYS A 68 2.44 -11.23 8.08
C CYS A 68 3.62 -10.59 8.82
N GLU A 69 3.32 -9.83 9.87
CA GLU A 69 4.28 -9.53 10.92
C GLU A 69 3.90 -10.36 12.14
N ASP A 70 4.91 -10.79 12.88
CA ASP A 70 4.75 -11.36 14.22
C ASP A 70 5.29 -10.34 15.23
N ASN A 71 4.69 -10.32 16.41
CA ASN A 71 4.94 -9.31 17.45
C ASN A 71 5.88 -9.85 18.52
#